data_AF-P74763-F1
#
_entry.id   AF-P74763-F1
#
_cell.length_a   1.000
_cell.length_b   1.000
_cell.length_c   1.000
_cell.angle_alpha   90.00
_cell.angle_beta   90.00
_cell.angle_gamma   90.00
#
_symmetry.space_group_name_H-M   'P 1'
#
loop_
_entity.id
_entity.type
_entity.pdbx_description
1 polymer ?
#
loop_
_entity_poly.entity_id
_entity_poly.type
_entity_poly.pdbx_seq_one_letter_code
_entity_poly.pdbx_strand_id
1 'polypeptide(L)'
;EFFSLINNDETFALKHNGITVGEIDAVYVYKHVRANDVIRISGKFWKVLRINTHKNTIDVTPANEGEGEIPIWKGENTSKSSLIVDYIRKIIENFNEYYLTMNEIMDKNSKESIIKIFEEYRKLGLKIPSGDIVLVENKEDEWLYTVLIDERISNTLSHILLYLVTKKYTLNASSRSSIYGFSIKGTPVDLFKDIINMDERKIVKIVLRSILRSPLYIATLKEIQPSFGKISKINTKEDKFLIKEALRQTIKRYFSIKKTLEFIRKVREGKIKMIYTENAGLLREAVFAHAQIRPWLSDLNLTIYQALKGGGYTVNELSEILGISAKSLENKLKQLRRNNNKYKVTSFVDVDSRETRWCLYEDFIDIVKSEEYYSSFSPLNNNEIFAVNLKSGDNQVEILFKPFDLINNPEEILRKIPFNNIEEVKVREAIDTSYQFLQKYYHVGKDSIVYYC
;
A
#
# COMPACT_ATOMS: atom_id res chain seq x y z
N GLU A 1 -35.33 -18.50 -1.18
CA GLU A 1 -34.55 -17.47 -0.45
C GLU A 1 -34.82 -16.12 -1.08
N PHE A 2 -35.10 -15.09 -0.28
CA PHE A 2 -35.32 -13.73 -0.76
C PHE A 2 -33.97 -13.03 -0.89
N PHE A 3 -33.51 -12.82 -2.13
CA PHE A 3 -32.32 -12.01 -2.38
C PHE A 3 -32.71 -10.55 -2.25
N SER A 4 -32.38 -9.95 -1.11
CA SER A 4 -32.58 -8.51 -0.91
C SER A 4 -31.59 -7.72 -1.77
N LEU A 5 -32.09 -6.66 -2.41
CA LEU A 5 -31.27 -5.62 -3.05
C LEU A 5 -30.82 -4.54 -2.06
N ILE A 6 -31.22 -4.66 -0.78
CA ILE A 6 -30.71 -3.82 0.30
C ILE A 6 -29.32 -4.35 0.64
N ASN A 7 -28.31 -3.51 0.47
CA ASN A 7 -26.93 -3.85 0.78
C ASN A 7 -26.83 -4.26 2.25
N ASN A 8 -26.14 -5.37 2.52
CA ASN A 8 -25.80 -5.71 3.89
C ASN A 8 -24.79 -4.67 4.40
N ASP A 9 -25.12 -4.05 5.52
CA ASP A 9 -24.23 -3.14 6.22
C ASP A 9 -23.04 -3.94 6.77
N GLU A 10 -22.01 -4.14 5.94
CA GLU A 10 -20.83 -4.89 6.33
C GLU A 10 -20.03 -4.12 7.39
N THR A 11 -19.97 -4.68 8.59
CA THR A 11 -19.02 -4.29 9.63
C THR A 11 -17.95 -5.36 9.79
N PHE A 12 -16.80 -4.97 10.33
CA PHE A 12 -15.78 -5.88 10.81
C PHE A 12 -15.90 -6.03 12.33
N ALA A 13 -16.01 -7.26 12.81
CA ALA A 13 -15.98 -7.55 14.24
C ALA A 13 -14.53 -7.52 14.77
N LEU A 14 -14.25 -6.69 15.76
CA LEU A 14 -12.96 -6.64 16.46
C LEU A 14 -12.90 -7.77 17.48
N LYS A 15 -11.88 -8.61 17.42
CA LYS A 15 -11.73 -9.80 18.26
C LYS A 15 -10.45 -9.77 19.08
N HIS A 16 -10.59 -9.94 20.40
CA HIS A 16 -9.49 -10.18 21.32
C HIS A 16 -9.66 -11.57 21.93
N ASN A 17 -8.67 -12.45 21.75
CA ASN A 17 -8.71 -13.85 22.24
C ASN A 17 -10.01 -14.60 21.85
N GLY A 18 -10.54 -14.32 20.65
CA GLY A 18 -11.78 -14.92 20.13
C GLY A 18 -13.07 -14.21 20.55
N ILE A 19 -13.03 -13.30 21.53
CA ILE A 19 -14.18 -12.54 22.02
C ILE A 19 -14.32 -11.25 21.22
N THR A 20 -15.54 -10.93 20.77
CA THR A 20 -15.82 -9.67 20.09
C THR A 20 -15.81 -8.51 21.09
N VAL A 21 -14.99 -7.50 20.85
CA VAL A 21 -14.82 -6.31 21.71
C VAL A 21 -15.39 -5.02 21.11
N GLY A 22 -15.84 -5.08 19.86
CA GLY A 22 -16.50 -4.00 19.15
C GLY A 22 -16.63 -4.29 17.66
N GLU A 23 -17.10 -3.31 16.90
CA GLU A 23 -17.22 -3.38 15.45
C GLU A 23 -16.65 -2.12 14.81
N ILE A 24 -16.34 -2.17 13.52
CA ILE A 24 -15.95 -1.01 12.70
C ILE A 24 -16.58 -1.14 11.31
N ASP A 25 -17.03 -0.04 10.71
CA ASP A 25 -17.54 0.00 9.34
C ASP A 25 -16.52 -0.52 8.32
N ALA A 26 -16.94 -1.39 7.39
CA ALA A 26 -16.04 -2.00 6.41
C ALA A 26 -15.32 -0.97 5.52
N VAL A 27 -16.00 0.11 5.09
CA VAL A 27 -15.39 1.15 4.25
C VAL A 27 -14.28 1.85 5.02
N TYR A 28 -14.49 2.12 6.32
CA TYR A 28 -13.45 2.68 7.19
C TYR A 28 -12.25 1.74 7.27
N VAL A 29 -12.48 0.44 7.50
CA VAL A 29 -11.41 -0.57 7.54
C VAL A 29 -10.59 -0.56 6.26
N TYR A 30 -11.26 -0.62 5.11
CA TYR A 30 -10.57 -0.64 3.82
C TYR A 30 -9.74 0.64 3.59
N LYS A 31 -10.29 1.82 3.91
CA LYS A 31 -9.63 3.11 3.65
C LYS A 31 -8.50 3.43 4.62
N HIS A 32 -8.67 3.13 5.91
CA HIS A 32 -7.89 3.74 6.98
C HIS A 32 -7.08 2.72 7.79
N VAL A 33 -7.61 1.52 8.03
CA VAL A 33 -7.03 0.57 9.00
C VAL A 33 -6.01 -0.38 8.37
N ARG A 34 -4.82 -0.48 8.95
CA ARG A 34 -3.74 -1.39 8.60
C ARG A 34 -3.32 -2.22 9.82
N ALA A 35 -2.52 -3.26 9.57
CA ALA A 35 -1.89 -3.99 10.66
C ALA A 35 -0.98 -3.03 11.46
N ASN A 36 -0.87 -3.27 12.76
CA ASN A 36 -0.18 -2.46 13.77
C ASN A 36 -0.77 -1.08 14.08
N ASP A 37 -1.79 -0.60 13.35
CA ASP A 37 -2.50 0.62 13.73
C ASP A 37 -3.10 0.47 15.14
N VAL A 38 -3.11 1.56 15.91
CA VAL A 38 -3.84 1.64 17.17
C VAL A 38 -5.16 2.34 16.89
N ILE A 39 -6.26 1.67 17.22
CA ILE A 39 -7.62 2.17 17.04
C ILE A 39 -8.30 2.29 18.40
N ARG A 40 -9.13 3.32 18.56
CA ARG A 40 -9.90 3.54 19.78
C ARG A 40 -11.34 3.08 19.60
N ILE A 41 -11.73 2.03 20.32
CA ILE A 41 -13.09 1.48 20.30
C ILE A 41 -13.57 1.28 21.74
N SER A 42 -14.80 1.73 22.02
CA SER A 42 -15.42 1.64 23.34
C SER A 42 -14.54 2.26 24.45
N GLY A 43 -13.89 3.39 24.14
CA GLY A 43 -13.01 4.11 25.06
C GLY A 43 -11.64 3.49 25.30
N LYS A 44 -11.37 2.29 24.76
CA LYS A 44 -10.10 1.56 24.93
C LYS A 44 -9.26 1.57 23.65
N PHE A 45 -7.95 1.49 23.81
CA PHE A 45 -7.01 1.39 22.70
C PHE A 45 -6.73 -0.06 22.37
N TRP A 46 -6.78 -0.37 21.08
CA TRP A 46 -6.59 -1.70 20.53
C TRP A 46 -5.56 -1.62 19.41
N LYS A 47 -4.47 -2.38 19.54
CA LYS A 47 -3.51 -2.57 18.45
C LYS A 47 -4.03 -3.64 17.50
N VAL A 48 -4.12 -3.29 16.22
CA VAL A 48 -4.53 -4.21 15.15
C VAL A 48 -3.42 -5.21 14.88
N LEU A 49 -3.69 -6.50 15.06
CA LEU A 49 -2.74 -7.57 14.71
C LEU A 49 -2.91 -8.02 13.27
N ARG A 50 -4.17 -8.21 12.85
CA ARG A 50 -4.50 -8.76 11.54
C ARG A 50 -5.92 -8.39 11.13
N ILE A 51 -6.12 -8.13 9.85
CA ILE A 51 -7.44 -7.92 9.24
C ILE A 51 -7.79 -9.15 8.39
N ASN A 52 -8.96 -9.75 8.63
CA ASN A 52 -9.49 -10.86 7.87
C ASN A 52 -10.75 -10.44 7.10
N THR A 53 -10.59 -10.16 5.81
CA THR A 53 -11.67 -9.73 4.90
C THR A 53 -12.61 -10.83 4.43
N HIS A 54 -12.33 -12.09 4.77
CA HIS A 54 -13.20 -13.21 4.45
C HIS A 54 -14.20 -13.46 5.56
N LYS A 55 -13.75 -13.28 6.81
CA LYS A 55 -14.59 -13.42 8.00
C LYS A 55 -15.15 -12.09 8.49
N ASN A 56 -14.74 -10.97 7.87
CA ASN A 56 -14.98 -9.62 8.34
C ASN A 56 -14.62 -9.48 9.83
N THR A 57 -13.40 -9.88 10.19
CA THR A 57 -12.89 -9.76 11.57
C THR A 57 -11.54 -9.06 11.62
N ILE A 58 -11.29 -8.33 12.71
CA ILE A 58 -10.00 -7.72 13.01
C ILE A 58 -9.50 -8.31 14.31
N ASP A 59 -8.38 -9.01 14.28
CA ASP A 59 -7.75 -9.53 15.50
C ASP A 59 -6.97 -8.40 16.18
N VAL A 60 -7.20 -8.16 17.47
CA VAL A 60 -6.62 -7.05 18.23
C VAL A 60 -6.04 -7.47 19.59
N THR A 61 -5.11 -6.67 20.09
CA THR A 61 -4.58 -6.75 21.47
C THR A 61 -4.72 -5.40 22.17
N PRO A 62 -4.90 -5.35 23.50
CA PRO A 62 -4.88 -4.11 24.26
C PRO A 62 -3.60 -3.31 23.98
N ALA A 63 -3.74 -2.00 23.83
CA ALA A 63 -2.62 -1.06 23.81
C ALA A 63 -2.75 -0.14 25.03
N ASN A 64 -1.68 0.01 25.80
CA ASN A 64 -1.68 0.83 27.02
C ASN A 64 -1.32 2.30 26.75
N GLU A 65 -0.68 2.59 25.61
CA GLU A 65 -0.19 3.90 25.21
C GLU A 65 -0.32 4.08 23.69
N GLY A 66 -0.55 5.31 23.23
CA GLY A 66 -0.60 5.69 21.81
C GLY A 66 -1.73 6.65 21.46
N GLU A 67 -1.53 7.47 20.41
CA GLU A 67 -2.62 8.18 19.74
C GLU A 67 -3.40 7.17 18.88
N GLY A 68 -4.55 6.73 19.38
CA GLY A 68 -5.45 5.85 18.63
C GLY A 68 -6.40 6.65 17.75
N GLU A 69 -6.46 6.33 16.45
CA GLU A 69 -7.47 6.91 15.58
C GLU A 69 -8.87 6.52 16.08
N ILE A 70 -9.77 7.51 16.16
CA ILE A 70 -11.19 7.28 16.44
C ILE A 70 -11.86 6.97 15.11
N PRO A 71 -12.43 5.77 14.92
CA PRO A 71 -13.10 5.44 13.68
C PRO A 71 -14.25 6.40 13.39
N ILE A 72 -14.26 6.96 12.19
CA ILE A 72 -15.33 7.83 11.71
C ILE A 72 -16.43 6.93 11.16
N TRP A 73 -17.57 6.92 11.86
CA TRP A 73 -18.75 6.13 11.51
C TRP A 73 -19.58 6.79 10.40
N LYS A 74 -20.39 5.98 9.69
CA LYS A 74 -21.13 6.30 8.45
C LYS A 74 -21.65 7.74 8.34
N GLY A 75 -21.25 8.39 7.24
CA GLY A 75 -21.71 9.70 6.80
C GLY A 75 -21.04 10.17 5.49
N GLU A 76 -19.83 9.67 5.20
CA GLU A 76 -19.06 10.04 3.99
C GLU A 76 -19.12 9.00 2.84
N ASN A 77 -20.09 8.08 2.85
CA ASN A 77 -20.14 6.97 1.87
C ASN A 77 -20.61 7.37 0.46
N THR A 78 -21.00 8.63 0.27
CA THR A 78 -21.35 9.19 -1.04
C THR A 78 -20.59 10.50 -1.22
N SER A 79 -20.06 10.71 -2.41
CA SER A 79 -19.44 11.99 -2.71
C SER A 79 -20.44 13.15 -2.58
N LYS A 80 -19.99 14.25 -1.99
CA LYS A 80 -20.72 15.51 -1.90
C LYS A 80 -21.15 15.95 -3.29
N SER A 81 -22.36 16.49 -3.38
CA SER A 81 -22.91 16.98 -4.64
C SER A 81 -22.03 18.10 -5.20
N SER A 82 -21.77 18.08 -6.52
CA SER A 82 -21.05 19.16 -7.19
C SER A 82 -21.78 20.51 -7.07
N LEU A 83 -23.09 20.50 -6.81
CA LEU A 83 -23.87 21.71 -6.56
C LEU A 83 -23.35 22.51 -5.36
N ILE A 84 -22.86 21.83 -4.31
CA ILE A 84 -22.29 22.50 -3.13
C ILE A 84 -21.08 23.33 -3.55
N VAL A 85 -20.21 22.75 -4.39
CA VAL A 85 -19.02 23.43 -4.91
C VAL A 85 -19.43 24.64 -5.75
N ASP A 86 -20.42 24.49 -6.62
CA ASP A 86 -20.90 25.57 -7.48
C ASP A 86 -21.50 26.73 -6.64
N TYR A 87 -22.23 26.44 -5.56
CA TYR A 87 -22.73 27.47 -4.64
C TYR A 87 -21.62 28.16 -3.85
N ILE A 88 -20.64 27.41 -3.33
CA ILE A 88 -19.49 28.01 -2.63
C ILE A 88 -18.73 28.95 -3.58
N ARG A 89 -18.50 28.54 -4.83
CA ARG A 89 -17.84 29.39 -5.84
C ARG A 89 -18.62 30.68 -6.09
N LYS A 90 -19.95 30.59 -6.25
CA LYS A 90 -20.82 31.78 -6.42
C LYS A 90 -20.72 32.73 -5.24
N ILE A 91 -20.68 32.21 -4.01
CA ILE A 91 -20.52 33.03 -2.79
C ILE A 91 -19.15 33.71 -2.78
N ILE A 92 -18.09 33.01 -3.17
CA ILE A 92 -16.74 33.58 -3.23
C ILE A 92 -16.64 34.68 -4.29
N GLU A 93 -17.21 34.45 -5.48
CA GLU A 93 -17.17 35.39 -6.60
C GLU A 93 -18.02 36.64 -6.36
N ASN A 94 -19.16 36.49 -5.67
CA ASN A 94 -20.12 37.58 -5.40
C ASN A 94 -20.17 37.95 -3.91
N PHE A 95 -19.05 37.83 -3.20
CA PHE A 95 -19.01 37.98 -1.74
C PHE A 95 -19.63 39.28 -1.24
N ASN A 96 -19.38 40.41 -1.91
CA ASN A 96 -19.93 41.71 -1.52
C ASN A 96 -21.46 41.76 -1.57
N GLU A 97 -22.08 41.08 -2.54
CA GLU A 97 -23.54 41.00 -2.67
C GLU A 97 -24.12 40.14 -1.54
N TYR A 98 -23.55 38.95 -1.34
CA TYR A 98 -24.00 38.03 -0.30
C TYR A 98 -23.71 38.52 1.12
N TYR A 99 -22.70 39.38 1.31
CA TYR A 99 -22.35 39.96 2.61
C TYR A 99 -23.50 40.73 3.25
N LEU A 100 -24.34 41.38 2.44
CA LEU A 100 -25.52 42.11 2.93
C LEU A 100 -26.58 41.13 3.43
N THR A 101 -26.86 40.07 2.66
CA THR A 101 -27.81 39.02 3.02
C THR A 101 -27.36 38.22 4.24
N MET A 102 -26.05 38.03 4.44
CA MET A 102 -25.51 37.33 5.62
C MET A 102 -25.94 37.96 6.94
N ASN A 103 -26.23 39.27 6.98
CA ASN A 103 -26.71 39.94 8.20
C ASN A 103 -28.08 39.44 8.66
N GLU A 104 -28.89 38.91 7.74
CA GLU A 104 -30.26 38.48 8.02
C GLU A 104 -30.32 37.01 8.49
N ILE A 105 -29.31 36.21 8.15
CA ILE A 105 -29.33 34.74 8.32
C ILE A 105 -28.21 34.18 9.18
N MET A 106 -27.22 35.00 9.58
CA MET A 106 -26.07 34.57 10.38
C MET A 106 -25.86 35.45 11.60
N ASP A 107 -25.39 34.85 12.69
CA ASP A 107 -24.89 35.60 13.84
C ASP A 107 -23.54 36.27 13.52
N LYS A 108 -23.17 37.24 14.37
CA LYS A 108 -21.96 38.03 14.22
C LYS A 108 -20.68 37.18 14.16
N ASN A 109 -20.57 36.12 14.96
CA ASN A 109 -19.37 35.29 15.03
C ASN A 109 -19.21 34.44 13.76
N SER A 110 -20.31 33.88 13.25
CA SER A 110 -20.33 33.15 11.98
C SER A 110 -19.88 34.04 10.83
N LYS A 111 -20.40 35.27 10.77
CA LYS A 111 -20.02 36.26 9.76
C LYS A 111 -18.54 36.63 9.84
N GLU A 112 -18.03 36.93 11.03
CA GLU A 112 -16.61 37.23 11.24
C GLU A 112 -15.70 36.06 10.82
N SER A 113 -16.14 34.82 11.04
CA SER A 113 -15.41 33.63 10.62
C SER A 113 -15.28 33.53 9.09
N ILE A 114 -16.32 33.89 8.35
CA ILE A 114 -16.26 33.94 6.88
C ILE A 114 -15.32 35.07 6.41
N ILE A 115 -15.43 36.27 7.00
CA ILE A 115 -14.58 37.42 6.65
C ILE A 115 -13.09 37.07 6.83
N LYS A 116 -12.74 36.37 7.91
CA LYS A 116 -11.36 35.93 8.18
C LYS A 116 -10.76 35.12 7.02
N ILE A 117 -11.56 34.29 6.34
CA ILE A 117 -11.10 33.55 5.16
C ILE A 117 -10.64 34.53 4.08
N PHE A 118 -11.48 35.51 3.72
CA PHE A 118 -11.13 36.49 2.68
C PHE A 118 -9.95 37.38 3.08
N GLU A 119 -9.90 37.82 4.33
CA GLU A 119 -8.78 38.62 4.84
C GLU A 119 -7.46 37.87 4.80
N GLU A 120 -7.47 36.57 5.12
CA GLU A 120 -6.25 35.76 5.06
C GLU A 120 -5.70 35.64 3.65
N TYR A 121 -6.54 35.28 2.68
CA TYR A 121 -6.10 35.21 1.29
C TYR A 121 -5.62 36.57 0.77
N ARG A 122 -6.28 37.68 1.18
CA ARG A 122 -5.83 39.03 0.87
C ARG A 122 -4.45 39.33 1.48
N LYS A 123 -4.21 38.95 2.75
CA LYS A 123 -2.90 39.14 3.44
C LYS A 123 -1.79 38.33 2.77
N LEU A 124 -2.10 37.12 2.29
CA LEU A 124 -1.16 36.27 1.55
C LEU A 124 -0.93 36.75 0.10
N GLY A 125 -1.68 37.74 -0.40
CA GLY A 125 -1.62 38.15 -1.81
C GLY A 125 -2.12 37.08 -2.77
N LEU A 126 -2.94 36.13 -2.29
CA LEU A 126 -3.47 35.01 -3.05
C LEU A 126 -4.95 35.20 -3.34
N LYS A 127 -5.42 34.70 -4.48
CA LYS A 127 -6.85 34.58 -4.76
C LYS A 127 -7.37 33.29 -4.10
N ILE A 128 -8.55 33.35 -3.48
CA ILE A 128 -9.23 32.16 -2.96
C ILE A 128 -9.51 31.20 -4.15
N PRO A 129 -9.12 29.93 -4.06
CA PRO A 129 -9.36 28.96 -5.13
C PRO A 129 -10.85 28.78 -5.46
N SER A 130 -11.35 29.44 -6.51
CA SER A 130 -12.75 29.31 -6.96
C SER A 130 -12.93 28.35 -8.16
N GLY A 131 -11.92 27.51 -8.43
CA GLY A 131 -11.95 26.49 -9.48
C GLY A 131 -11.17 26.82 -10.76
N ASP A 132 -10.67 28.06 -10.87
CA ASP A 132 -9.78 28.55 -11.93
C ASP A 132 -8.30 28.61 -11.51
N ILE A 133 -8.03 28.42 -10.21
CA ILE A 133 -6.69 28.39 -9.63
C ILE A 133 -6.55 27.17 -8.74
N VAL A 134 -5.40 26.51 -8.83
CA VAL A 134 -4.95 25.48 -7.89
C VAL A 134 -3.74 26.04 -7.16
N LEU A 135 -3.82 26.13 -5.84
CA LEU A 135 -2.65 26.44 -5.01
C LEU A 135 -1.93 25.14 -4.70
N VAL A 136 -0.62 25.10 -4.94
CA VAL A 136 0.21 23.92 -4.75
C VAL A 136 1.24 24.21 -3.67
N GLU A 137 1.25 23.37 -2.63
CA GLU A 137 2.16 23.44 -1.49
C GLU A 137 2.80 22.06 -1.30
N ASN A 138 4.07 22.01 -0.90
CA ASN A 138 4.69 20.78 -0.38
C ASN A 138 5.03 21.02 1.08
N LYS A 139 4.43 20.23 1.98
CA LYS A 139 4.64 20.33 3.42
C LYS A 139 4.83 18.93 3.98
N GLU A 140 5.91 18.71 4.73
CA GLU A 140 6.16 17.44 5.45
C GLU A 140 6.01 16.17 4.59
N ASP A 141 6.60 16.19 3.37
CA ASP A 141 6.51 15.09 2.39
C ASP A 141 5.08 14.84 1.86
N GLU A 142 4.17 15.80 2.01
CA GLU A 142 2.81 15.79 1.45
C GLU A 142 2.64 16.93 0.43
N TRP A 143 2.42 16.57 -0.84
CA TRP A 143 2.03 17.51 -1.88
C TRP A 143 0.53 17.78 -1.78
N LEU A 144 0.17 19.05 -1.64
CA LEU A 144 -1.20 19.52 -1.47
C LEU A 144 -1.63 20.37 -2.67
N TYR A 145 -2.85 20.11 -3.13
CA TYR A 145 -3.47 20.83 -4.24
C TYR A 145 -4.81 21.39 -3.78
N THR A 146 -4.80 22.65 -3.35
CA THR A 146 -5.99 23.34 -2.83
C THR A 146 -6.78 23.97 -3.97
N VAL A 147 -8.00 23.47 -4.18
CA VAL A 147 -8.91 23.92 -5.23
C VAL A 147 -10.33 23.47 -4.93
N LEU A 148 -11.32 24.35 -5.15
CA LEU A 148 -12.73 23.96 -5.11
C LEU A 148 -13.10 23.14 -6.35
N ILE A 149 -13.39 21.85 -6.21
CA ILE A 149 -13.78 20.93 -7.31
C ILE A 149 -14.79 19.87 -6.86
N ASP A 150 -15.51 19.25 -7.82
CA ASP A 150 -16.36 18.07 -7.58
C ASP A 150 -15.53 16.98 -6.84
N GLU A 151 -16.03 16.49 -5.71
CA GLU A 151 -15.30 15.53 -4.86
C GLU A 151 -14.95 14.24 -5.63
N ARG A 152 -15.72 13.88 -6.65
CA ARG A 152 -15.38 12.74 -7.52
C ARG A 152 -14.18 13.01 -8.42
N ILE A 153 -13.92 14.27 -8.80
CA ILE A 153 -12.69 14.66 -9.49
C ILE A 153 -11.51 14.54 -8.52
N SER A 154 -11.66 15.13 -7.33
CA SER A 154 -10.65 15.04 -6.26
C SER A 154 -10.30 13.58 -5.92
N ASN A 155 -11.31 12.73 -5.70
CA ASN A 155 -11.13 11.29 -5.49
C ASN A 155 -10.40 10.60 -6.64
N THR A 156 -10.72 10.96 -7.89
CA THR A 156 -10.05 10.37 -9.06
C THR A 156 -8.58 10.74 -9.07
N LEU A 157 -8.25 12.02 -8.84
CA LEU A 157 -6.87 12.51 -8.81
C LEU A 157 -6.08 11.93 -7.64
N SER A 158 -6.64 11.93 -6.42
CA SER A 158 -5.98 11.36 -5.23
C SER A 158 -5.63 9.89 -5.43
N HIS A 159 -6.52 9.10 -6.02
CA HIS A 159 -6.27 7.67 -6.27
C HIS A 159 -5.28 7.43 -7.41
N ILE A 160 -5.26 8.26 -8.46
CA ILE A 160 -4.20 8.19 -9.48
C ILE A 160 -2.84 8.43 -8.81
N LEU A 161 -2.73 9.50 -8.01
CA LEU A 161 -1.48 9.85 -7.33
C LEU A 161 -1.05 8.75 -6.35
N LEU A 162 -1.98 8.25 -5.53
CA LEU A 162 -1.72 7.14 -4.61
C LEU A 162 -1.22 5.88 -5.35
N TYR A 163 -1.83 5.55 -6.50
CA TYR A 163 -1.37 4.45 -7.34
C TYR A 163 0.05 4.68 -7.90
N LEU A 164 0.37 5.90 -8.30
CA LEU A 164 1.69 6.23 -8.84
C LEU A 164 2.76 6.20 -7.75
N VAL A 165 2.48 6.74 -6.56
CA VAL A 165 3.41 6.73 -5.42
C VAL A 165 3.68 5.31 -4.95
N THR A 166 2.64 4.51 -4.76
CA THR A 166 2.80 3.10 -4.33
C THR A 166 3.51 2.21 -5.34
N LYS A 167 3.49 2.61 -6.61
CA LYS A 167 4.23 1.92 -7.66
C LYS A 167 5.70 2.35 -7.74
N LYS A 168 6.01 3.62 -7.45
CA LYS A 168 7.34 4.21 -7.70
C LYS A 168 8.20 4.38 -6.44
N TYR A 169 7.59 4.70 -5.30
CA TYR A 169 8.31 5.21 -4.12
C TYR A 169 8.08 4.37 -2.87
N THR A 170 6.84 4.31 -2.36
CA THR A 170 6.60 3.69 -1.05
C THR A 170 5.20 3.13 -0.88
N LEU A 171 5.07 2.06 -0.10
CA LEU A 171 3.79 1.49 0.32
C LEU A 171 3.14 2.23 1.49
N ASN A 172 3.91 3.03 2.22
CA ASN A 172 3.43 3.87 3.33
C ASN A 172 2.87 5.21 2.84
N ALA A 173 2.45 5.26 1.58
CA ALA A 173 1.82 6.42 0.97
C ALA A 173 0.39 6.59 1.48
N SER A 174 -0.05 7.84 1.56
CA SER A 174 -1.43 8.17 1.88
C SER A 174 -1.89 9.39 1.07
N SER A 175 -3.18 9.50 0.85
CA SER A 175 -3.76 10.61 0.08
C SER A 175 -5.00 11.15 0.77
N ARG A 176 -5.33 12.41 0.56
CA ARG A 176 -6.60 12.98 1.00
C ARG A 176 -7.38 13.47 -0.21
N SER A 177 -8.69 13.49 -0.09
CA SER A 177 -9.57 14.06 -1.10
C SER A 177 -10.80 14.67 -0.46
N SER A 178 -11.16 15.85 -0.93
CA SER A 178 -12.36 16.57 -0.54
C SER A 178 -12.82 17.50 -1.66
N ILE A 179 -13.89 18.25 -1.41
CA ILE A 179 -14.30 19.35 -2.29
C ILE A 179 -13.32 20.52 -2.30
N TYR A 180 -12.43 20.63 -1.30
CA TYR A 180 -11.47 21.72 -1.13
C TYR A 180 -10.11 21.42 -1.77
N GLY A 181 -9.90 20.20 -2.24
CA GLY A 181 -8.65 19.80 -2.86
C GLY A 181 -8.34 18.32 -2.67
N PHE A 182 -7.10 17.96 -2.96
CA PHE A 182 -6.54 16.63 -2.74
C PHE A 182 -5.08 16.74 -2.34
N SER A 183 -4.55 15.69 -1.73
CA SER A 183 -3.14 15.62 -1.35
C SER A 183 -2.57 14.21 -1.56
N ILE A 184 -1.24 14.13 -1.63
CA ILE A 184 -0.50 12.87 -1.71
C ILE A 184 0.79 12.96 -0.88
N LYS A 185 0.96 12.01 0.04
CA LYS A 185 2.13 11.83 0.89
C LYS A 185 3.00 10.67 0.42
N GLY A 186 4.32 10.78 0.62
CA GLY A 186 5.28 9.70 0.34
C GLY A 186 5.98 9.84 -1.00
N THR A 187 6.12 11.07 -1.52
CA THR A 187 6.78 11.31 -2.81
C THR A 187 7.60 12.61 -2.77
N PRO A 188 8.90 12.54 -3.17
CA PRO A 188 9.75 13.73 -3.19
C PRO A 188 9.42 14.68 -4.35
N VAL A 189 8.56 14.28 -5.29
CA VAL A 189 8.25 15.04 -6.51
C VAL A 189 6.75 15.23 -6.72
N ASP A 190 6.39 16.34 -7.39
CA ASP A 190 5.04 16.67 -7.85
C ASP A 190 4.63 15.75 -9.01
N LEU A 191 4.01 14.62 -8.70
CA LEU A 191 3.51 13.66 -9.68
C LEU A 191 2.32 14.18 -10.50
N PHE A 192 1.68 15.29 -10.10
CA PHE A 192 0.60 15.87 -10.90
C PHE A 192 1.15 16.53 -12.17
N LYS A 193 2.36 17.10 -12.13
CA LYS A 193 3.08 17.56 -13.34
C LYS A 193 3.27 16.44 -14.35
N ASP A 194 3.64 15.24 -13.90
CA ASP A 194 3.77 14.07 -14.78
C ASP A 194 2.43 13.77 -15.48
N ILE A 195 1.33 13.79 -14.72
CA ILE A 195 -0.02 13.49 -15.25
C ILE A 195 -0.45 14.52 -16.29
N ILE A 196 -0.21 15.81 -16.05
CA ILE A 196 -0.57 16.90 -16.97
C ILE A 196 0.08 16.68 -18.34
N ASN A 197 1.29 16.13 -18.40
CA ASN A 197 2.03 15.89 -19.63
C ASN A 197 1.72 14.54 -20.30
N MET A 198 0.86 13.70 -19.71
CA MET A 198 0.51 12.39 -20.29
C MET A 198 -0.61 12.47 -21.33
N ASP A 199 -0.55 11.57 -22.31
CA ASP A 199 -1.66 11.30 -23.23
C ASP A 199 -2.93 10.86 -22.49
N GLU A 200 -4.10 11.34 -22.92
CA GLU A 200 -5.38 11.05 -22.27
C GLU A 200 -5.71 9.55 -22.23
N ARG A 201 -5.36 8.78 -23.27
CA ARG A 201 -5.62 7.33 -23.29
C ARG A 201 -4.77 6.63 -22.23
N LYS A 202 -3.55 7.12 -21.99
CA LYS A 202 -2.68 6.62 -20.91
C LYS A 202 -3.26 6.97 -19.54
N ILE A 203 -3.77 8.20 -19.36
CA ILE A 203 -4.44 8.62 -18.12
C ILE A 203 -5.64 7.72 -17.82
N VAL A 204 -6.51 7.46 -18.81
CA VAL A 204 -7.67 6.56 -18.63
C VAL A 204 -7.25 5.16 -18.16
N LYS A 205 -6.18 4.59 -18.74
CA LYS A 205 -5.66 3.29 -18.31
C LYS A 205 -5.16 3.33 -16.86
N ILE A 206 -4.50 4.41 -16.45
CA ILE A 206 -4.02 4.58 -15.08
C ILE A 206 -5.21 4.72 -14.11
N VAL A 207 -6.21 5.52 -14.46
CA VAL A 207 -7.44 5.70 -13.67
C VAL A 207 -8.15 4.37 -13.43
N LEU A 208 -8.35 3.55 -14.47
CA LEU A 208 -9.01 2.26 -14.31
C LEU A 208 -8.21 1.31 -13.41
N ARG A 209 -6.87 1.33 -13.53
CA ARG A 209 -5.99 0.53 -12.66
C ARG A 209 -5.97 1.03 -11.22
N SER A 210 -6.02 2.34 -11.00
CA SER A 210 -6.05 2.91 -9.64
C SER A 210 -7.38 2.61 -8.96
N ILE A 211 -8.51 2.71 -9.68
CA ILE A 211 -9.82 2.36 -9.14
C ILE A 211 -9.88 0.88 -8.76
N LEU A 212 -9.44 -0.04 -9.61
CA LEU A 212 -9.44 -1.48 -9.31
C LEU A 212 -8.58 -1.87 -8.09
N ARG A 213 -7.62 -1.02 -7.70
CA ARG A 213 -6.78 -1.20 -6.49
C ARG A 213 -7.25 -0.34 -5.31
N SER A 214 -8.28 0.48 -5.50
CA SER A 214 -8.74 1.40 -4.48
C SER A 214 -9.47 0.66 -3.35
N PRO A 215 -9.33 1.12 -2.09
CA PRO A 215 -10.17 0.68 -0.99
C PRO A 215 -11.68 0.72 -1.31
N LEU A 216 -12.12 1.74 -2.05
CA LEU A 216 -13.51 1.95 -2.42
C LEU A 216 -14.03 0.87 -3.37
N TYR A 217 -13.21 0.41 -4.31
CA TYR A 217 -13.57 -0.72 -5.17
C TYR A 217 -13.67 -2.01 -4.39
N ILE A 218 -12.73 -2.27 -3.48
CA ILE A 218 -12.75 -3.49 -2.65
C ILE A 218 -13.99 -3.50 -1.76
N ALA A 219 -14.31 -2.38 -1.12
CA ALA A 219 -15.53 -2.21 -0.34
C ALA A 219 -16.79 -2.43 -1.19
N THR A 220 -16.92 -1.76 -2.34
CA THR A 220 -18.07 -1.92 -3.25
C THR A 220 -18.19 -3.37 -3.73
N LEU A 221 -17.07 -3.98 -4.11
CA LEU A 221 -17.05 -5.36 -4.58
C LEU A 221 -17.57 -6.29 -3.50
N LYS A 222 -17.13 -6.10 -2.25
CA LYS A 222 -17.54 -6.89 -1.08
C LYS A 222 -19.01 -6.72 -0.72
N GLU A 223 -19.46 -5.46 -0.68
CA GLU A 223 -20.85 -5.07 -0.44
C GLU A 223 -21.83 -5.79 -1.38
N ILE A 224 -21.49 -5.92 -2.67
CA ILE A 224 -22.41 -6.52 -3.65
C ILE A 224 -22.23 -8.04 -3.84
N GLN A 225 -21.13 -8.68 -3.38
CA GLN A 225 -20.92 -10.13 -3.63
C GLN A 225 -22.11 -11.00 -3.19
N PRO A 226 -22.72 -10.79 -2.00
CA PRO A 226 -23.85 -11.57 -1.55
C PRO A 226 -25.07 -11.47 -2.48
N SER A 227 -25.35 -10.27 -3.01
CA SER A 227 -26.44 -10.05 -3.98
C SER A 227 -26.24 -10.81 -5.29
N PHE A 228 -24.99 -11.22 -5.58
CA PHE A 228 -24.63 -12.05 -6.73
C PHE A 228 -24.47 -13.55 -6.36
N GLY A 229 -24.85 -13.95 -5.15
CA GLY A 229 -24.71 -15.33 -4.67
C GLY A 229 -23.26 -15.77 -4.46
N LYS A 230 -22.31 -14.83 -4.43
CA LYS A 230 -20.87 -15.13 -4.28
C LYS A 230 -20.42 -14.89 -2.85
N ILE A 231 -20.21 -15.98 -2.11
CA ILE A 231 -19.69 -15.93 -0.73
C ILE A 231 -18.21 -16.33 -0.69
N SER A 232 -17.75 -17.07 -1.70
CA SER A 232 -16.37 -17.56 -1.83
C SER A 232 -15.43 -16.51 -2.43
N LYS A 233 -14.13 -16.83 -2.49
CA LYS A 233 -13.11 -15.95 -3.06
C LYS A 233 -13.44 -15.62 -4.52
N ILE A 234 -13.21 -14.37 -4.91
CA ILE A 234 -13.41 -13.89 -6.27
C ILE A 234 -12.39 -14.52 -7.22
N ASN A 235 -12.90 -15.15 -8.27
CA ASN A 235 -12.17 -15.64 -9.43
C ASN A 235 -12.36 -14.66 -10.59
N THR A 236 -11.28 -14.02 -11.04
CA THR A 236 -11.33 -12.98 -12.07
C THR A 236 -11.81 -13.48 -13.44
N LYS A 237 -11.70 -14.78 -13.73
CA LYS A 237 -12.17 -15.37 -14.99
C LYS A 237 -13.65 -15.71 -14.97
N GLU A 238 -14.15 -16.19 -13.84
CA GLU A 238 -15.54 -16.65 -13.67
C GLU A 238 -16.46 -15.50 -13.25
N ASP A 239 -16.01 -14.64 -12.33
CA ASP A 239 -16.83 -13.59 -11.72
C ASP A 239 -16.76 -12.27 -12.51
N LYS A 240 -16.57 -12.34 -13.83
CA LYS A 240 -16.41 -11.16 -14.71
C LYS A 240 -17.57 -10.17 -14.59
N PHE A 241 -18.80 -10.69 -14.47
CA PHE A 241 -19.99 -9.85 -14.36
C PHE A 241 -20.02 -9.05 -13.06
N LEU A 242 -19.79 -9.74 -11.93
CA LEU A 242 -19.67 -9.14 -10.60
C LEU A 242 -18.55 -8.08 -10.56
N ILE A 243 -17.38 -8.38 -11.11
CA ILE A 243 -16.25 -7.45 -11.19
C ILE A 243 -16.61 -6.20 -11.99
N LYS A 244 -17.27 -6.38 -13.15
CA LYS A 244 -17.69 -5.28 -14.02
C LYS A 244 -18.74 -4.40 -13.35
N GLU A 245 -19.70 -5.01 -12.65
CA GLU A 245 -20.74 -4.29 -11.95
C GLU A 245 -20.19 -3.53 -10.73
N ALA A 246 -19.33 -4.17 -9.93
CA ALA A 246 -18.62 -3.50 -8.84
C ALA A 246 -17.88 -2.26 -9.36
N LEU A 247 -17.10 -2.42 -10.44
CA LEU A 247 -16.36 -1.32 -11.04
C LEU A 247 -17.30 -0.19 -11.51
N ARG A 248 -18.41 -0.54 -12.16
CA ARG A 248 -19.41 0.43 -12.62
C ARG A 248 -20.02 1.22 -11.46
N GLN A 249 -20.40 0.55 -10.38
CA GLN A 249 -20.96 1.19 -9.18
C GLN A 249 -19.93 2.06 -8.47
N THR A 250 -18.70 1.56 -8.30
CA THR A 250 -17.60 2.33 -7.72
C THR A 250 -17.33 3.60 -8.51
N ILE A 251 -17.25 3.51 -9.85
CA ILE A 251 -17.07 4.70 -10.70
C ILE A 251 -18.23 5.68 -10.50
N LYS A 252 -19.48 5.21 -10.55
CA LYS A 252 -20.67 6.07 -10.43
C LYS A 252 -20.72 6.80 -9.08
N ARG A 253 -20.38 6.11 -7.99
CA ARG A 253 -20.47 6.63 -6.61
C ARG A 253 -19.35 7.60 -6.28
N TYR A 254 -18.11 7.29 -6.67
CA TYR A 254 -16.92 7.93 -6.09
C TYR A 254 -16.00 8.64 -7.08
N PHE A 255 -16.11 8.36 -8.38
CA PHE A 255 -15.13 8.79 -9.37
C PHE A 255 -15.77 9.52 -10.55
N SER A 256 -14.98 10.31 -11.28
CA SER A 256 -15.44 10.97 -12.50
C SER A 256 -14.32 11.06 -13.53
N ILE A 257 -14.18 10.02 -14.35
CA ILE A 257 -13.13 9.94 -15.38
C ILE A 257 -13.24 11.11 -16.36
N LYS A 258 -14.43 11.35 -16.92
CA LYS A 258 -14.66 12.41 -17.91
C LYS A 258 -14.34 13.81 -17.37
N LYS A 259 -14.87 14.17 -16.20
CA LYS A 259 -14.64 15.50 -15.61
C LYS A 259 -13.18 15.66 -15.16
N THR A 260 -12.53 14.59 -14.73
CA THR A 260 -11.10 14.63 -14.37
C THR A 260 -10.21 14.88 -15.58
N LEU A 261 -10.48 14.23 -16.72
CA LEU A 261 -9.77 14.53 -17.97
C LEU A 261 -10.00 15.99 -18.40
N GLU A 262 -11.23 16.49 -18.28
CA GLU A 262 -11.53 17.90 -18.57
C GLU A 262 -10.76 18.85 -17.65
N PHE A 263 -10.67 18.54 -16.36
CA PHE A 263 -9.88 19.32 -15.39
C PHE A 263 -8.40 19.33 -15.76
N ILE A 264 -7.80 18.16 -16.01
CA ILE A 264 -6.38 18.04 -16.43
C ILE A 264 -6.14 18.82 -17.73
N ARG A 265 -7.05 18.74 -18.69
CA ARG A 265 -6.97 19.48 -19.95
C ARG A 265 -7.02 20.99 -19.72
N LYS A 266 -7.93 21.49 -18.85
CA LYS A 266 -7.99 22.91 -18.50
C LYS A 266 -6.72 23.40 -17.81
N VAL A 267 -6.10 22.58 -16.97
CA VAL A 267 -4.79 22.88 -16.38
C VAL A 267 -3.71 22.95 -17.48
N ARG A 268 -3.65 21.94 -18.37
CA ARG A 268 -2.71 21.90 -19.50
C ARG A 268 -2.83 23.11 -20.43
N GLU A 269 -4.05 23.54 -20.72
CA GLU A 269 -4.36 24.69 -21.58
C GLU A 269 -4.16 26.05 -20.86
N GLY A 270 -3.77 26.06 -19.58
CA GLY A 270 -3.59 27.29 -18.79
C GLY A 270 -4.90 27.98 -18.37
N LYS A 271 -6.06 27.35 -18.62
CA LYS A 271 -7.38 27.84 -18.17
C LYS A 271 -7.56 27.71 -16.66
N ILE A 272 -6.90 26.71 -16.06
CA ILE A 272 -6.75 26.59 -14.61
C ILE A 272 -5.27 26.82 -14.30
N LYS A 273 -4.96 27.86 -13.53
CA LYS A 273 -3.58 28.24 -13.21
C LYS A 273 -3.10 27.47 -11.98
N MET A 274 -1.92 26.86 -12.06
CA MET A 274 -1.24 26.31 -10.87
C MET A 274 -0.30 27.36 -10.30
N ILE A 275 -0.47 27.70 -9.02
CA ILE A 275 0.36 28.67 -8.30
C ILE A 275 1.05 27.92 -7.17
N TYR A 276 2.39 27.87 -7.20
CA TYR A 276 3.19 27.26 -6.15
C TYR A 276 3.38 28.28 -5.01
N THR A 277 3.11 27.87 -3.78
CA THR A 277 3.15 28.71 -2.59
C THR A 277 3.63 27.91 -1.39
N GLU A 278 4.28 28.57 -0.44
CA GLU A 278 4.64 27.98 0.86
C GLU A 278 3.43 27.88 1.81
N ASN A 279 2.37 28.65 1.54
CA ASN A 279 1.15 28.64 2.33
C ASN A 279 -0.08 28.79 1.42
N ALA A 280 -0.91 27.76 1.34
CA ALA A 280 -2.14 27.73 0.54
C ALA A 280 -3.38 28.32 1.26
N GLY A 281 -3.21 28.94 2.43
CA GLY A 281 -4.27 29.58 3.23
C GLY A 281 -5.28 28.59 3.84
N LEU A 282 -6.32 29.10 4.49
CA LEU A 282 -7.28 28.30 5.28
C LEU A 282 -7.92 27.09 4.60
N LEU A 283 -8.16 27.10 3.28
CA LEU A 283 -8.74 25.92 2.62
C LEU A 283 -7.81 24.71 2.66
N ARG A 284 -6.51 24.92 2.86
CA ARG A 284 -5.52 23.84 3.07
C ARG A 284 -5.84 23.02 4.33
N GLU A 285 -6.24 23.70 5.41
CA GLU A 285 -6.57 23.06 6.69
C GLU A 285 -7.82 22.19 6.54
N ALA A 286 -8.77 22.63 5.70
CA ALA A 286 -9.95 21.84 5.36
C ALA A 286 -9.60 20.54 4.61
N VAL A 287 -8.54 20.52 3.78
CA VAL A 287 -8.05 19.27 3.16
C VAL A 287 -7.39 18.36 4.20
N PHE A 288 -6.55 18.90 5.09
CA PHE A 288 -5.88 18.11 6.12
C PHE A 288 -6.84 17.54 7.17
N ALA A 289 -7.97 18.19 7.40
CA ALA A 289 -9.02 17.70 8.30
C ALA A 289 -9.68 16.39 7.81
N HIS A 290 -9.62 16.06 6.52
CA HIS A 290 -10.20 14.82 5.99
C HIS A 290 -9.28 13.63 6.21
N ALA A 291 -9.81 12.50 6.70
CA ALA A 291 -9.04 11.30 6.99
C ALA A 291 -8.22 10.78 5.79
N GLN A 292 -7.00 10.32 6.06
CA GLN A 292 -6.08 9.81 5.05
C GLN A 292 -6.55 8.49 4.44
N ILE A 293 -6.62 8.44 3.12
CA ILE A 293 -6.85 7.23 2.33
C ILE A 293 -5.50 6.56 2.10
N ARG A 294 -5.33 5.34 2.63
CA ARG A 294 -4.14 4.51 2.44
C ARG A 294 -4.39 3.46 1.34
N PRO A 295 -3.37 2.92 0.67
CA PRO A 295 -3.55 1.88 -0.36
C PRO A 295 -4.03 0.58 0.28
N TRP A 296 -4.98 -0.12 -0.34
CA TRP A 296 -5.43 -1.42 0.16
C TRP A 296 -4.44 -2.52 -0.24
N LEU A 297 -3.64 -2.97 0.72
CA LEU A 297 -2.63 -4.01 0.53
C LEU A 297 -3.26 -5.37 0.87
N SER A 298 -4.09 -5.90 -0.03
CA SER A 298 -4.73 -7.21 0.16
C SER A 298 -3.77 -8.39 0.11
N ASP A 299 -2.58 -8.21 -0.46
CA ASP A 299 -1.64 -9.29 -0.74
C ASP A 299 -0.36 -9.10 0.08
N LEU A 300 -0.34 -9.70 1.27
CA LEU A 300 0.84 -9.81 2.12
C LEU A 300 2.06 -10.31 1.34
N ASN A 301 1.87 -11.17 0.34
CA ASN A 301 2.96 -11.64 -0.51
C ASN A 301 3.53 -10.51 -1.36
N LEU A 302 2.69 -9.61 -1.87
CA LEU A 302 3.12 -8.44 -2.62
C LEU A 302 3.86 -7.46 -1.71
N THR A 303 3.38 -7.24 -0.49
CA THR A 303 4.04 -6.36 0.48
C THR A 303 5.42 -6.91 0.86
N ILE A 304 5.51 -8.20 1.20
CA ILE A 304 6.79 -8.87 1.46
C ILE A 304 7.70 -8.79 0.23
N TYR A 305 7.15 -9.03 -0.97
CA TYR A 305 7.91 -8.96 -2.21
C TYR A 305 8.50 -7.56 -2.46
N GLN A 306 7.72 -6.51 -2.24
CA GLN A 306 8.19 -5.14 -2.43
C GLN A 306 9.21 -4.73 -1.37
N ALA A 307 9.06 -5.19 -0.12
CA ALA A 307 10.04 -4.93 0.92
C ALA A 307 11.37 -5.66 0.70
N LEU A 308 11.34 -6.86 0.12
CA LEU A 308 12.54 -7.65 -0.18
C LEU A 308 13.22 -7.27 -1.50
N LYS A 309 12.63 -6.38 -2.31
CA LYS A 309 13.13 -6.13 -3.67
C LYS A 309 14.49 -5.45 -3.63
N GLY A 310 15.51 -6.13 -4.18
CA GLY A 310 16.87 -5.61 -4.30
C GLY A 310 17.70 -5.63 -3.01
N GLY A 311 17.28 -6.37 -1.97
CA GLY A 311 18.02 -6.42 -0.71
C GLY A 311 17.80 -7.71 0.11
N GLY A 312 18.67 -7.91 1.11
CA GLY A 312 18.59 -9.00 2.08
C GLY A 312 18.30 -8.46 3.48
N TYR A 313 17.23 -8.93 4.11
CA TYR A 313 16.78 -8.38 5.40
C TYR A 313 16.54 -9.46 6.43
N THR A 314 16.80 -9.16 7.69
CA THR A 314 16.46 -10.04 8.79
C THR A 314 14.95 -10.07 9.01
N VAL A 315 14.46 -11.09 9.72
CA VAL A 315 13.03 -11.17 10.08
C VAL A 315 12.62 -9.97 10.94
N ASN A 316 13.51 -9.46 11.79
CA ASN A 316 13.23 -8.32 12.67
C ASN A 316 13.15 -7.02 11.87
N GLU A 317 14.12 -6.77 10.98
CA GLU A 317 14.10 -5.60 10.08
C GLU A 317 12.83 -5.59 9.22
N LEU A 318 12.47 -6.72 8.61
CA LEU A 318 11.24 -6.83 7.82
C LEU A 318 9.97 -6.71 8.66
N SER A 319 9.99 -7.23 9.89
CA SER A 319 8.88 -7.10 10.84
C SER A 319 8.61 -5.63 11.16
N GLU A 320 9.66 -4.83 11.33
CA GLU A 320 9.56 -3.39 11.54
C GLU A 320 9.07 -2.66 10.28
N ILE A 321 9.67 -2.94 9.12
CA ILE A 321 9.29 -2.33 7.83
C ILE A 321 7.80 -2.60 7.51
N LEU A 322 7.37 -3.84 7.70
CA LEU A 322 6.04 -4.31 7.29
C LEU A 322 4.98 -4.12 8.38
N GLY A 323 5.39 -3.85 9.62
CA GLY A 323 4.50 -3.83 10.76
C GLY A 323 3.80 -5.18 11.00
N ILE A 324 4.53 -6.29 10.95
CA ILE A 324 4.01 -7.65 11.19
C ILE A 324 4.88 -8.33 12.23
N SER A 325 4.30 -9.06 13.20
CA SER A 325 5.12 -9.77 14.18
C SER A 325 6.12 -10.73 13.53
N ALA A 326 7.36 -10.72 14.02
CA ALA A 326 8.47 -11.55 13.53
C ALA A 326 8.07 -13.03 13.34
N LYS A 327 7.39 -13.62 14.32
CA LYS A 327 6.91 -15.02 14.25
C LYS A 327 5.92 -15.28 13.10
N SER A 328 4.98 -14.35 12.87
CA SER A 328 3.99 -14.47 11.80
C SER A 328 4.65 -14.29 10.42
N LEU A 329 5.55 -13.30 10.33
CA LEU A 329 6.32 -13.02 9.14
C LEU A 329 7.23 -14.19 8.76
N GLU A 330 7.95 -14.76 9.73
CA GLU A 330 8.83 -15.92 9.51
C GLU A 330 8.06 -17.13 8.97
N ASN A 331 6.89 -17.44 9.55
CA ASN A 331 6.01 -18.50 9.04
C ASN A 331 5.56 -18.22 7.60
N LYS A 332 5.30 -16.95 7.29
CA LYS A 332 4.90 -16.52 5.95
C LYS A 332 6.04 -16.64 4.95
N LEU A 333 7.25 -16.24 5.32
CA LEU A 333 8.48 -16.38 4.52
C LEU A 333 8.79 -17.86 4.24
N LYS A 334 8.68 -18.73 5.25
CA LYS A 334 8.79 -20.19 5.08
C LYS A 334 7.77 -20.75 4.09
N GLN A 335 6.55 -20.22 4.08
CA GLN A 335 5.53 -20.58 3.07
C GLN A 335 5.92 -20.09 1.67
N LEU A 336 6.35 -18.82 1.54
CA LEU A 336 6.74 -18.21 0.26
C LEU A 336 7.93 -18.91 -0.39
N ARG A 337 8.85 -19.44 0.43
CA ARG A 337 10.00 -20.23 0.00
C ARG A 337 9.63 -21.49 -0.81
N ARG A 338 8.43 -22.03 -0.60
CA ARG A 338 7.89 -23.21 -1.31
C ARG A 338 7.20 -22.88 -2.64
N ASN A 339 6.97 -21.60 -2.93
CA ASN A 339 6.23 -21.20 -4.12
C ASN A 339 7.12 -21.21 -5.38
N ASN A 340 6.54 -21.56 -6.52
CA ASN A 340 7.18 -21.45 -7.84
C ASN A 340 6.67 -20.23 -8.64
N ASN A 341 6.43 -19.12 -7.95
CA ASN A 341 5.98 -17.87 -8.57
C ASN A 341 6.97 -16.74 -8.27
N LYS A 342 6.69 -15.54 -8.79
CA LYS A 342 7.52 -14.33 -8.57
C LYS A 342 7.71 -13.94 -7.10
N TYR A 343 6.94 -14.49 -6.17
CA TYR A 343 7.06 -14.24 -4.74
C TYR A 343 7.94 -15.26 -4.02
N LYS A 344 8.65 -16.12 -4.77
CA LYS A 344 9.59 -17.06 -4.18
C LYS A 344 10.68 -16.28 -3.45
N VAL A 345 10.86 -16.59 -2.17
CA VAL A 345 11.92 -16.03 -1.33
C VAL A 345 12.95 -17.10 -1.05
N THR A 346 14.16 -16.68 -0.72
CA THR A 346 15.20 -17.55 -0.17
C THR A 346 15.85 -16.86 1.03
N SER A 347 16.78 -17.56 1.69
CA SER A 347 17.49 -17.04 2.84
C SER A 347 18.96 -17.47 2.83
N PHE A 348 19.84 -16.63 3.33
CA PHE A 348 21.25 -16.93 3.56
C PHE A 348 21.68 -16.48 4.96
N VAL A 349 22.85 -16.92 5.41
CA VAL A 349 23.45 -16.45 6.67
C VAL A 349 24.48 -15.41 6.33
N ASP A 350 24.31 -14.24 6.91
CA ASP A 350 25.29 -13.17 6.86
C ASP A 350 26.38 -13.48 7.89
N VAL A 351 27.61 -13.69 7.44
CA VAL A 351 28.71 -14.14 8.30
C VAL A 351 29.20 -13.03 9.23
N ASP A 352 29.01 -11.76 8.85
CA ASP A 352 29.46 -10.60 9.62
C ASP A 352 28.53 -10.33 10.80
N SER A 353 27.22 -10.39 10.57
CA SER A 353 26.21 -10.23 11.62
C SER A 353 25.82 -11.53 12.34
N ARG A 354 26.10 -12.69 11.73
CA ARG A 354 25.63 -14.02 12.14
C ARG A 354 24.11 -14.18 12.13
N GLU A 355 23.40 -13.34 11.37
CA GLU A 355 21.95 -13.37 11.26
C GLU A 355 21.48 -14.03 9.95
N THR A 356 20.27 -14.59 9.98
CA THR A 356 19.63 -15.10 8.75
C THR A 356 18.93 -13.96 8.02
N ARG A 357 19.38 -13.66 6.81
CA ARG A 357 18.77 -12.68 5.91
C ARG A 357 17.89 -13.37 4.89
N TRP A 358 16.71 -12.79 4.63
CA TRP A 358 15.75 -13.21 3.63
C TRP A 358 15.80 -12.26 2.44
N CYS A 359 15.64 -12.81 1.23
CA CYS A 359 15.66 -12.05 -0.01
C CYS A 359 14.75 -12.70 -1.06
N LEU A 360 14.47 -11.98 -2.15
CA LEU A 360 13.79 -12.57 -3.29
C LEU A 360 14.70 -13.56 -4.01
N TYR A 361 14.14 -14.70 -4.43
CA TYR A 361 14.89 -15.68 -5.21
C TYR A 361 15.40 -15.08 -6.53
N GLU A 362 14.61 -14.21 -7.17
CA GLU A 362 15.02 -13.52 -8.40
C GLU A 362 16.17 -12.54 -8.23
N ASP A 363 16.38 -12.00 -7.03
CA ASP A 363 17.44 -11.03 -6.73
C ASP A 363 18.67 -11.71 -6.08
N PHE A 364 18.59 -13.01 -5.77
CA PHE A 364 19.59 -13.71 -4.97
C PHE A 364 21.01 -13.63 -5.59
N ILE A 365 21.13 -13.81 -6.91
CA ILE A 365 22.43 -13.76 -7.59
C ILE A 365 23.04 -12.36 -7.54
N ASP A 366 22.22 -11.32 -7.65
CA ASP A 366 22.69 -9.93 -7.59
C ASP A 366 23.13 -9.58 -6.17
N ILE A 367 22.42 -10.09 -5.15
CA ILE A 367 22.78 -9.96 -3.74
C ILE A 367 24.11 -10.65 -3.44
N VAL A 368 24.30 -11.87 -3.94
CA VAL A 368 25.57 -12.63 -3.76
C VAL A 368 26.77 -11.86 -4.33
N LYS A 369 26.56 -11.13 -5.44
CA LYS A 369 27.62 -10.35 -6.12
C LYS A 369 27.79 -8.94 -5.56
N SER A 370 26.94 -8.52 -4.63
CA SER A 370 27.02 -7.19 -4.05
C SER A 370 28.20 -7.08 -3.10
N GLU A 371 28.78 -5.88 -3.00
CA GLU A 371 29.87 -5.60 -2.05
C GLU A 371 29.43 -5.79 -0.59
N GLU A 372 28.13 -5.58 -0.31
CA GLU A 372 27.54 -5.66 1.03
C GLU A 372 27.60 -7.07 1.62
N TYR A 373 27.46 -8.12 0.80
CA TYR A 373 27.41 -9.51 1.27
C TYR A 373 28.56 -10.38 0.76
N TYR A 374 29.58 -9.77 0.15
CA TYR A 374 30.71 -10.49 -0.46
C TYR A 374 31.39 -11.47 0.50
N SER A 375 31.59 -11.07 1.77
CA SER A 375 32.16 -11.89 2.85
C SER A 375 31.37 -13.17 3.09
N SER A 376 30.04 -13.12 2.95
CA SER A 376 29.13 -14.24 3.23
C SER A 376 29.17 -15.34 2.17
N PHE A 377 29.71 -15.04 0.99
CA PHE A 377 29.79 -15.97 -0.15
C PHE A 377 31.23 -16.22 -0.62
N SER A 378 32.22 -15.75 0.14
CA SER A 378 33.63 -15.90 -0.18
C SER A 378 34.29 -16.89 0.80
N PRO A 379 34.72 -18.07 0.34
CA PRO A 379 35.36 -19.06 1.19
C PRO A 379 36.70 -18.54 1.74
N LEU A 380 36.96 -18.77 3.04
CA LEU A 380 38.25 -18.42 3.66
C LEU A 380 39.40 -19.31 3.15
N ASN A 381 39.10 -20.57 2.82
CA ASN A 381 40.07 -21.53 2.30
C ASN A 381 39.51 -22.28 1.09
N ASN A 382 40.12 -22.06 -0.07
CA ASN A 382 39.66 -22.65 -1.33
C ASN A 382 39.93 -24.15 -1.47
N ASN A 383 40.84 -24.71 -0.67
CA ASN A 383 41.31 -26.09 -0.80
C ASN A 383 40.70 -27.06 0.21
N GLU A 384 39.91 -26.53 1.14
CA GLU A 384 39.20 -27.33 2.13
C GLU A 384 38.09 -28.18 1.47
N ILE A 385 37.87 -29.38 2.00
CA ILE A 385 36.91 -30.34 1.43
C ILE A 385 35.64 -30.29 2.26
N PHE A 386 34.54 -29.96 1.60
CA PHE A 386 33.21 -29.95 2.18
C PHE A 386 32.36 -31.07 1.59
N ALA A 387 31.36 -31.48 2.36
CA ALA A 387 30.31 -32.37 1.92
C ALA A 387 28.98 -31.62 1.91
N VAL A 388 28.30 -31.60 0.76
CA VAL A 388 26.91 -31.13 0.65
C VAL A 388 25.96 -32.31 0.55
N ASN A 389 24.98 -32.34 1.45
CA ASN A 389 23.88 -33.29 1.44
C ASN A 389 22.63 -32.64 0.86
N LEU A 390 22.11 -33.22 -0.21
CA LEU A 390 20.96 -32.73 -0.97
C LEU A 390 19.81 -33.71 -0.82
N LYS A 391 18.65 -33.22 -0.38
CA LYS A 391 17.43 -34.02 -0.26
C LYS A 391 16.32 -33.46 -1.14
N SER A 392 15.62 -34.37 -1.84
CA SER A 392 14.40 -34.07 -2.58
C SER A 392 13.46 -35.28 -2.52
N GLY A 393 12.37 -35.17 -1.77
CA GLY A 393 11.50 -36.32 -1.48
C GLY A 393 12.24 -37.37 -0.65
N ASP A 394 12.16 -38.63 -1.06
CA ASP A 394 12.85 -39.75 -0.41
C ASP A 394 14.30 -39.94 -0.91
N ASN A 395 14.71 -39.20 -1.94
CA ASN A 395 16.05 -39.30 -2.50
C ASN A 395 17.01 -38.35 -1.79
N GLN A 396 18.19 -38.86 -1.44
CA GLN A 396 19.29 -38.10 -0.87
C GLN A 396 20.58 -38.37 -1.64
N VAL A 397 21.36 -37.32 -1.89
CA VAL A 397 22.67 -37.40 -2.55
C VAL A 397 23.68 -36.60 -1.73
N GLU A 398 24.87 -37.16 -1.51
CA GLU A 398 26.00 -36.45 -0.94
C GLU A 398 27.05 -36.19 -2.02
N ILE A 399 27.56 -34.96 -2.07
CA ILE A 399 28.60 -34.54 -3.02
C ILE A 399 29.75 -33.93 -2.23
N LEU A 400 30.96 -34.41 -2.48
CA LEU A 400 32.19 -33.79 -2.00
C LEU A 400 32.66 -32.73 -2.99
N PHE A 401 33.07 -31.58 -2.47
CA PHE A 401 33.57 -30.48 -3.28
C PHE A 401 34.65 -29.69 -2.55
N LYS A 402 35.46 -28.98 -3.33
CA LYS A 402 36.31 -27.89 -2.83
C LYS A 402 35.75 -26.57 -3.35
N PRO A 403 35.81 -25.47 -2.56
CA PRO A 403 35.38 -24.16 -3.05
C PRO A 403 36.14 -23.74 -4.32
N PHE A 404 37.42 -24.12 -4.46
CA PHE A 404 38.20 -23.92 -5.69
C PHE A 404 37.51 -24.52 -6.94
N ASP A 405 36.93 -25.71 -6.83
CA ASP A 405 36.28 -26.41 -7.94
C ASP A 405 34.92 -25.77 -8.26
N LEU A 406 34.19 -25.28 -7.24
CA LEU A 406 32.94 -24.53 -7.43
C LEU A 406 33.16 -23.21 -8.17
N ILE A 407 34.21 -22.46 -7.81
CA ILE A 407 34.50 -21.16 -8.40
C ILE A 407 34.95 -21.31 -9.85
N ASN A 408 35.83 -22.28 -10.14
CA ASN A 408 36.41 -22.43 -11.47
C ASN A 408 35.54 -23.26 -12.42
N ASN A 409 34.84 -24.28 -11.92
CA ASN A 409 34.07 -25.24 -12.74
C ASN A 409 32.67 -25.54 -12.14
N PRO A 410 31.80 -24.52 -11.96
CA PRO A 410 30.50 -24.71 -11.33
C PRO A 410 29.59 -25.71 -12.07
N GLU A 411 29.72 -25.81 -13.39
CA GLU A 411 28.93 -26.75 -14.20
C GLU A 411 29.18 -28.22 -13.83
N GLU A 412 30.39 -28.59 -13.43
CA GLU A 412 30.73 -29.98 -13.13
C GLU A 412 29.95 -30.47 -11.91
N ILE A 413 29.80 -29.60 -10.90
CA ILE A 413 29.04 -29.88 -9.69
C ILE A 413 27.54 -29.86 -9.98
N LEU A 414 27.07 -28.89 -10.78
CA LEU A 414 25.67 -28.87 -11.22
C LEU A 414 25.25 -30.14 -11.99
N ARG A 415 26.15 -30.75 -12.78
CA ARG A 415 25.88 -32.03 -13.47
C ARG A 415 25.70 -33.20 -12.51
N LYS A 416 26.37 -33.18 -11.36
CA LYS A 416 26.26 -34.22 -10.32
C LYS A 416 24.94 -34.13 -9.54
N ILE A 417 24.16 -33.05 -9.70
CA ILE A 417 22.90 -32.83 -8.99
C ILE A 417 21.71 -33.29 -9.84
N PRO A 418 20.99 -34.35 -9.45
CA PRO A 418 19.89 -34.90 -10.25
C PRO A 418 18.55 -34.15 -10.08
N PHE A 419 18.47 -33.18 -9.16
CA PHE A 419 17.23 -32.49 -8.79
C PHE A 419 17.21 -31.05 -9.29
N ASN A 420 16.09 -30.60 -9.85
CA ASN A 420 15.90 -29.19 -10.23
C ASN A 420 15.48 -28.31 -9.04
N ASN A 421 14.75 -28.88 -8.08
CA ASN A 421 14.31 -28.21 -6.86
C ASN A 421 14.70 -29.08 -5.66
N ILE A 422 15.47 -28.50 -4.75
CA ILE A 422 16.12 -29.23 -3.66
C ILE A 422 15.44 -28.80 -2.36
N GLU A 423 14.77 -29.75 -1.70
CA GLU A 423 13.96 -29.44 -0.51
C GLU A 423 14.83 -29.07 0.68
N GLU A 424 16.00 -29.70 0.81
CA GLU A 424 16.95 -29.43 1.89
C GLU A 424 18.39 -29.55 1.36
N VAL A 425 19.20 -28.54 1.68
CA VAL A 425 20.65 -28.50 1.43
C VAL A 425 21.33 -28.39 2.78
N LYS A 426 22.26 -29.31 3.08
CA LYS A 426 23.07 -29.24 4.30
C LYS A 426 24.54 -29.28 3.96
N VAL A 427 25.32 -28.32 4.45
CA VAL A 427 26.77 -28.23 4.23
C VAL A 427 27.50 -28.56 5.53
N ARG A 428 28.58 -29.34 5.42
CA ARG A 428 29.48 -29.71 6.52
C ARG A 428 30.92 -29.83 6.03
N GLU A 429 31.89 -29.67 6.92
CA GLU A 429 33.26 -30.08 6.66
C GLU A 429 33.32 -31.61 6.49
N ALA A 430 34.08 -32.09 5.50
CA ALA A 430 34.15 -33.53 5.23
C ALA A 430 34.93 -34.32 6.29
N ILE A 431 35.80 -33.63 7.05
CA ILE A 431 36.72 -34.23 8.02
C ILE A 431 36.13 -34.19 9.45
N ASP A 432 35.07 -33.41 9.69
CA ASP A 432 34.48 -33.29 11.02
C ASP A 432 33.65 -34.54 11.40
N THR A 433 34.15 -35.27 12.39
CA THR A 433 33.51 -36.46 12.99
C THR A 433 32.28 -36.14 13.85
N SER A 434 32.00 -34.88 14.14
CA SER A 434 30.90 -34.44 15.02
C SER A 434 29.50 -34.60 14.40
N TYR A 435 29.41 -34.85 13.08
CA TYR A 435 28.16 -34.87 12.29
C TYR A 435 27.31 -33.58 12.41
N GLN A 436 27.89 -32.48 12.91
CA GLN A 436 27.19 -31.20 12.96
C GLN A 436 27.22 -30.53 11.58
N PHE A 437 26.05 -30.11 11.12
CA PHE A 437 25.94 -29.36 9.87
C PHE A 437 26.22 -27.90 10.17
N LEU A 438 27.20 -27.33 9.44
CA LEU A 438 27.54 -25.90 9.52
C LEU A 438 26.34 -25.06 9.11
N GLN A 439 25.65 -25.46 8.04
CA GLN A 439 24.58 -24.66 7.48
C GLN A 439 23.48 -25.48 6.83
N LYS A 440 22.23 -24.99 6.94
CA LYS A 440 21.03 -25.63 6.38
C LYS A 440 20.18 -24.64 5.59
N TYR A 441 19.83 -25.01 4.37
CA TYR A 441 18.96 -24.24 3.48
C TYR A 441 17.82 -25.13 2.97
N TYR A 442 16.72 -24.51 2.53
CA TYR A 442 15.51 -25.24 2.16
C TYR A 442 14.87 -24.70 0.88
N HIS A 443 14.34 -25.59 0.05
CA HIS A 443 13.67 -25.29 -1.24
C HIS A 443 14.50 -24.42 -2.19
N VAL A 444 15.78 -24.80 -2.34
CA VAL A 444 16.79 -24.16 -3.18
C VAL A 444 16.68 -24.66 -4.62
N GLY A 445 16.86 -23.76 -5.60
CA GLY A 445 16.91 -24.14 -7.00
C GLY A 445 18.30 -24.64 -7.40
N LYS A 446 18.36 -25.57 -8.34
CA LYS A 446 19.64 -26.13 -8.83
C LYS A 446 20.62 -25.05 -9.30
N ASP A 447 20.10 -24.00 -9.93
CA ASP A 447 20.84 -22.84 -10.45
C ASP A 447 21.49 -21.96 -9.37
N SER A 448 21.05 -22.04 -8.12
CA SER A 448 21.59 -21.23 -7.02
C SER A 448 22.47 -22.00 -6.03
N ILE A 449 22.55 -23.33 -6.17
CA ILE A 449 23.21 -24.19 -5.16
C ILE A 449 24.70 -23.92 -4.98
N VAL A 450 25.39 -23.52 -6.04
CA VAL A 450 26.83 -23.22 -6.04
C VAL A 450 27.16 -22.08 -5.08
N TYR A 451 26.22 -21.17 -4.82
CA TYR A 451 26.39 -20.06 -3.90
C TYR A 451 26.05 -20.41 -2.44
N TYR A 452 25.42 -21.56 -2.20
CA TYR A 452 25.13 -22.06 -0.85
C TYR A 452 26.20 -23.03 -0.34
N CYS A 453 27.06 -23.51 -1.25
CA CYS A 453 28.15 -24.44 -0.99
C CYS A 453 29.45 -23.64 -0.95
#